data_AF-A0A6I2ZJZ9-F1
#
_entry.id   AF-A0A6I2ZJZ9-F1
#
_cell.length_a   1.000
_cell.length_b   1.000
_cell.length_c   1.000
_cell.angle_alpha   90.00
_cell.angle_beta   90.00
_cell.angle_gamma   90.00
#
_symmetry.space_group_name_H-M   'P 1'
#
loop_
_entity.id
_entity.type
_entity.pdbx_description
1 polymer ?
#
loop_
_entity_poly.entity_id
_entity_poly.type
_entity_poly.pdbx_seq_one_letter_code
_entity_poly.pdbx_strand_id
1 'polypeptide(L)'
;MFDTQSPQTDPQLPDPVFFAELDSASIALADLAQWDTSVFSGDELCLAVTQIERTRRFLDAASVQVLAELDSRGFTDSEHGMRTGAWLARESATSNLGAKSRVRTANKLRMHFPKVAEALRDGLI
;
A
#
# COMPACT_ATOMS: atom_id res chain seq x y z
N MET A 1 -46.50 -19.54 -0.33
CA MET A 1 -45.13 -19.86 -0.73
C MET A 1 -44.35 -18.58 -0.49
N PHE A 2 -43.78 -18.42 0.70
CA PHE A 2 -43.13 -17.16 1.08
C PHE A 2 -41.69 -17.19 0.61
N ASP A 3 -41.35 -16.23 -0.25
CA ASP A 3 -39.98 -15.94 -0.67
C ASP A 3 -39.10 -15.68 0.56
N THR A 4 -38.08 -16.51 0.72
CA THR A 4 -37.08 -16.35 1.77
C THR A 4 -36.09 -15.30 1.30
N GLN A 5 -36.33 -14.05 1.67
CA GLN A 5 -35.40 -12.96 1.42
C GLN A 5 -34.08 -13.28 2.14
N SER A 6 -33.04 -13.59 1.39
CA SER A 6 -31.68 -13.78 1.94
C SER A 6 -31.24 -12.49 2.62
N PRO A 7 -30.59 -12.54 3.80
CA PRO A 7 -30.11 -11.35 4.46
C PRO A 7 -29.06 -10.69 3.57
N GLN A 8 -29.39 -9.50 3.06
CA GLN A 8 -28.42 -8.59 2.45
C GLN A 8 -27.36 -8.33 3.52
N THR A 9 -26.15 -8.82 3.28
CA THR A 9 -25.00 -8.46 4.13
C THR A 9 -24.70 -7.01 3.80
N ASP A 10 -25.11 -6.11 4.69
CA ASP A 10 -24.68 -4.71 4.63
C ASP A 10 -23.15 -4.71 4.46
N PRO A 11 -22.58 -3.90 3.55
CA PRO A 11 -21.14 -3.76 3.48
C PRO A 11 -20.69 -3.18 4.81
N GLN A 12 -20.18 -4.03 5.69
CA GLN A 12 -19.55 -3.65 6.94
C GLN A 12 -18.52 -2.59 6.59
N LEU A 13 -18.77 -1.33 6.97
CA LEU A 13 -17.75 -0.29 6.85
C LEU A 13 -16.50 -0.84 7.54
N PRO A 14 -15.32 -0.75 6.90
CA PRO A 14 -14.09 -1.21 7.53
C PRO A 14 -13.99 -0.56 8.90
N ASP A 15 -13.62 -1.35 9.92
CA ASP A 15 -13.48 -0.85 11.29
C ASP A 15 -12.64 0.43 11.26
N PRO A 16 -13.05 1.55 11.87
CA PRO A 16 -12.31 2.81 11.81
C PRO A 16 -10.90 2.69 12.40
N VAL A 17 -10.65 1.67 13.22
CA VAL A 17 -9.31 1.32 13.74
C VAL A 17 -8.40 0.77 12.63
N PHE A 18 -8.95 0.14 11.59
CA PHE A 18 -8.19 -0.54 10.53
C PHE A 18 -7.25 0.40 9.75
N PHE A 19 -7.54 1.70 9.72
CA PHE A 19 -6.72 2.70 9.04
C PHE A 19 -5.97 3.65 10.00
N ALA A 20 -6.15 3.51 11.32
CA ALA A 20 -5.61 4.46 12.28
C ALA A 20 -4.07 4.57 12.22
N GLU A 21 -3.37 3.45 12.02
CA GLU A 21 -1.91 3.44 11.86
C GLU A 21 -1.48 4.09 10.52
N LEU A 22 -2.22 3.86 9.44
CA LEU A 22 -1.94 4.49 8.14
C LEU A 22 -2.22 6.00 8.16
N ASP A 23 -3.28 6.43 8.86
CA ASP A 23 -3.58 7.85 9.06
C ASP A 23 -2.49 8.53 9.89
N SER A 24 -2.07 7.88 10.99
CA SER A 24 -0.96 8.37 11.83
C SER A 24 0.34 8.48 11.03
N ALA A 25 0.65 7.47 10.20
CA ALA A 25 1.80 7.50 9.31
C ALA A 25 1.69 8.62 8.26
N SER A 26 0.51 8.81 7.67
CA SER A 26 0.24 9.87 6.69
C SER A 26 0.45 11.27 7.29
N ILE A 27 -0.04 11.50 8.51
CA ILE A 27 0.18 12.76 9.25
C ILE A 27 1.67 13.00 9.47
N ALA A 28 2.40 12.00 10.00
CA ALA A 28 3.83 12.14 10.24
C ALA A 28 4.59 12.42 8.92
N LEU A 29 4.26 11.73 7.83
CA LEU A 29 4.89 11.97 6.52
C LEU A 29 4.56 13.35 5.94
N ALA A 30 3.35 13.86 6.17
CA ALA A 30 2.96 15.21 5.78
C ALA A 30 3.76 16.27 6.55
N ASP A 31 4.00 16.06 7.85
CA ASP A 31 4.84 16.94 8.66
C ASP A 31 6.30 16.95 8.16
N LEU A 32 6.86 15.77 7.85
CA LEU A 32 8.21 15.66 7.24
C LEU A 32 8.31 16.43 5.93
N ALA A 33 7.25 16.40 5.10
CA ALA A 33 7.23 17.09 3.81
C ALA A 33 7.24 18.63 3.95
N GLN A 34 6.92 19.16 5.13
CA GLN A 34 6.91 20.60 5.41
C GLN A 34 8.21 21.11 6.05
N TRP A 35 9.21 20.25 6.28
CA TRP A 35 10.48 20.66 6.85
C TRP A 35 11.17 21.75 5.99
N ASP A 36 11.59 22.83 6.65
CA ASP A 36 12.49 23.80 6.04
C ASP A 36 13.91 23.21 5.99
N THR A 37 14.21 22.47 4.93
CA THR A 37 15.51 21.82 4.73
C THR A 37 16.68 22.81 4.58
N SER A 38 16.42 24.11 4.39
CA SER A 38 17.50 25.10 4.23
C SER A 38 18.26 25.37 5.53
N VAL A 39 17.68 25.02 6.68
CA VAL A 39 18.29 25.20 8.00
C VAL A 39 19.12 23.99 8.45
N PHE A 40 19.09 22.89 7.68
CA PHE A 40 19.82 21.66 8.01
C PHE A 40 21.27 21.76 7.56
N SER A 41 22.18 21.29 8.40
CA SER A 41 23.56 21.01 8.03
C SER A 41 23.66 19.86 7.01
N GLY A 42 24.81 19.73 6.36
CA GLY A 42 25.06 18.63 5.41
C GLY A 42 24.91 17.23 6.03
N ASP A 43 25.34 17.07 7.29
CA ASP A 43 25.22 15.80 8.01
C ASP A 43 23.75 15.48 8.35
N GLU A 44 22.98 16.50 8.75
CA GLU A 44 21.53 16.35 8.98
C GLU A 44 20.78 16.00 7.70
N LEU A 45 21.16 16.57 6.55
CA LEU A 45 20.58 16.21 5.25
C LEU A 45 20.89 14.76 4.86
N CYS A 46 22.12 14.29 5.08
CA CYS A 46 22.48 12.90 4.82
C CYS A 46 21.68 11.94 5.71
N LEU A 47 21.53 12.27 6.99
CA LEU A 47 20.72 11.49 7.92
C LEU A 47 19.24 11.52 7.54
N ALA A 48 18.69 12.68 7.19
CA ALA A 48 17.30 12.81 6.78
C ALA A 48 16.99 11.96 5.55
N VAL A 49 17.81 12.04 4.50
CA VAL A 49 17.62 11.24 3.27
C VAL A 49 17.67 9.74 3.57
N THR A 50 18.66 9.28 4.33
CA THR A 50 18.79 7.84 4.65
C THR A 50 17.62 7.32 5.49
N GLN A 51 17.10 8.12 6.41
CA GLN A 51 15.93 7.78 7.22
C GLN A 51 14.64 7.80 6.38
N ILE A 52 14.47 8.76 5.47
CA ILE A 52 13.34 8.79 4.53
C ILE A 52 13.32 7.53 3.66
N GLU A 53 14.47 7.12 3.12
CA GLU A 53 14.54 5.88 2.33
C GLU A 53 14.21 4.64 3.17
N ARG A 54 14.59 4.62 4.45
CA ARG A 54 14.18 3.54 5.36
C ARG A 54 12.67 3.51 5.58
N THR A 55 12.04 4.67 5.78
CA THR A 55 10.58 4.77 5.90
C THR A 55 9.87 4.34 4.61
N ARG A 56 10.39 4.72 3.44
CA ARG A 56 9.86 4.29 2.13
C ARG A 56 9.85 2.78 1.98
N ARG A 57 10.90 2.07 2.41
CA ARG A 57 10.95 0.59 2.36
C ARG A 57 9.79 -0.05 3.13
N PHE A 58 9.45 0.45 4.31
CA PHE A 58 8.33 -0.09 5.09
C PHE A 58 6.97 0.18 4.43
N LEU A 59 6.79 1.36 3.83
CA LEU A 59 5.59 1.67 3.04
C LEU A 59 5.48 0.75 1.82
N ASP A 60 6.58 0.51 1.12
CA ASP A 60 6.63 -0.41 -0.01
C ASP A 60 6.32 -1.85 0.44
N ALA A 61 6.88 -2.30 1.57
CA ALA A 61 6.61 -3.61 2.18
C ALA A 61 5.12 -3.80 2.49
N ALA A 62 4.47 -2.79 3.07
CA ALA A 62 3.03 -2.81 3.32
C ALA A 62 2.25 -2.83 2.00
N SER A 63 2.63 -1.97 1.05
CA SER A 63 1.97 -1.87 -0.25
C SER A 63 2.00 -3.17 -1.03
N VAL A 64 3.14 -3.87 -1.09
CA VAL A 64 3.23 -5.14 -1.84
C VAL A 64 2.38 -6.24 -1.20
N GLN A 65 2.25 -6.28 0.12
CA GLN A 65 1.39 -7.25 0.80
C GLN A 65 -0.08 -7.03 0.47
N VAL A 66 -0.56 -5.80 0.63
CA VAL A 66 -1.96 -5.45 0.36
C VAL A 66 -2.30 -5.65 -1.12
N LEU A 67 -1.42 -5.24 -2.03
CA LEU A 67 -1.65 -5.41 -3.47
C LEU A 67 -1.68 -6.88 -3.89
N ALA A 68 -0.78 -7.71 -3.35
CA ALA A 68 -0.76 -9.14 -3.68
C ALA A 68 -2.02 -9.84 -3.16
N GLU A 69 -2.49 -9.47 -1.96
CA GLU A 69 -3.74 -10.01 -1.42
C GLU A 69 -4.96 -9.54 -2.22
N LEU A 70 -5.06 -8.24 -2.50
CA LEU A 70 -6.16 -7.66 -3.28
C LEU A 70 -6.28 -8.30 -4.67
N ASP A 71 -5.16 -8.45 -5.38
CA ASP A 71 -5.13 -9.07 -6.71
C ASP A 71 -5.46 -10.57 -6.64
N SER A 72 -4.94 -11.29 -5.63
CA SER A 72 -5.24 -12.72 -5.44
C SER A 72 -6.72 -13.02 -5.17
N ARG A 73 -7.45 -12.07 -4.56
CA ARG A 73 -8.89 -12.18 -4.32
C ARG A 73 -9.73 -11.85 -5.56
N GLY A 74 -9.13 -11.24 -6.59
CA GLY A 74 -9.84 -10.82 -7.80
C GLY A 74 -10.91 -9.73 -7.56
N PHE A 75 -10.94 -9.11 -6.38
CA PHE A 75 -12.02 -8.23 -5.94
C PHE A 75 -12.21 -7.02 -6.86
N THR A 76 -11.12 -6.42 -7.34
CA THR A 76 -11.23 -5.27 -8.25
C THR A 76 -11.82 -5.65 -9.61
N ASP A 77 -11.62 -6.90 -10.05
CA ASP A 77 -12.19 -7.42 -11.29
C ASP A 77 -13.69 -7.66 -11.13
N SER A 78 -14.10 -8.28 -10.01
CA SER A 78 -15.51 -8.56 -9.71
C SER A 78 -16.33 -7.31 -9.39
N GLU A 79 -15.82 -6.43 -8.53
CA GLU A 79 -16.58 -5.28 -8.01
C GLU A 79 -16.40 -3.99 -8.82
N HIS A 80 -15.28 -3.86 -9.52
CA HIS A 80 -14.95 -2.64 -10.26
C HIS A 80 -14.74 -2.87 -11.76
N GLY A 81 -14.87 -4.11 -12.24
CA GLY A 81 -14.69 -4.46 -13.65
C GLY A 81 -13.28 -4.20 -14.17
N MET A 82 -12.27 -4.18 -13.29
CA MET A 82 -10.90 -3.82 -13.62
C MET A 82 -9.88 -4.72 -12.95
N ARG A 83 -8.86 -5.11 -13.71
CA ARG A 83 -7.64 -5.69 -13.14
C ARG A 83 -7.03 -4.75 -12.12
N THR A 84 -6.49 -5.29 -11.02
CA THR A 84 -6.03 -4.50 -9.86
C THR A 84 -5.01 -3.42 -10.22
N GLY A 85 -4.11 -3.68 -11.17
CA GLY A 85 -3.15 -2.66 -11.64
C GLY A 85 -3.80 -1.49 -12.38
N ALA A 86 -4.87 -1.74 -13.15
CA ALA A 86 -5.61 -0.67 -13.83
C ALA A 86 -6.49 0.11 -12.85
N TRP A 87 -7.14 -0.60 -11.92
CA TRP A 87 -7.89 0.01 -10.83
C TRP A 87 -7.00 0.92 -9.98
N LEU A 88 -5.83 0.44 -9.53
CA LEU A 88 -4.89 1.23 -8.74
C LEU A 88 -4.45 2.51 -9.47
N ALA A 89 -4.14 2.43 -10.77
CA ALA A 89 -3.75 3.59 -11.56
C ALA A 89 -4.84 4.67 -11.57
N ARG A 90 -6.11 4.26 -11.70
CA ARG A 90 -7.27 5.15 -11.67
C ARG A 90 -7.43 5.82 -10.31
N GLU A 91 -7.39 5.04 -9.23
CA GLU A 91 -7.69 5.55 -7.87
C GLU A 91 -6.56 6.43 -7.29
N SER A 92 -5.31 6.19 -7.68
CA SER A 92 -4.14 6.87 -7.06
C SER A 92 -3.42 7.85 -7.99
N ALA A 93 -4.03 8.21 -9.12
CA ALA A 93 -3.48 9.16 -10.09
C ALA A 93 -2.04 8.86 -10.54
N THR A 94 -1.64 7.58 -10.54
CA THR A 94 -0.31 7.12 -10.99
C THR A 94 -0.36 6.59 -12.42
N SER A 95 0.79 6.58 -13.10
CA SER A 95 0.92 5.92 -14.39
C SER A 95 0.44 4.47 -14.36
N ASN A 96 -0.25 4.06 -15.43
CA ASN A 96 -0.75 2.69 -15.60
C ASN A 96 0.39 1.66 -15.60
N LEU A 97 1.52 1.99 -16.24
CA LEU A 97 2.72 1.16 -16.25
C LEU A 97 3.29 0.95 -14.84
N GLY A 98 3.40 2.03 -14.04
CA GLY A 98 3.88 1.96 -12.66
C GLY A 98 2.98 1.10 -11.78
N ALA A 99 1.66 1.32 -11.84
CA ALA A 99 0.70 0.54 -11.06
C ALA A 99 0.71 -0.95 -11.40
N LYS A 100 0.73 -1.30 -12.70
CA LYS A 100 0.84 -2.70 -13.16
C LYS A 100 2.16 -3.34 -12.73
N SER A 101 3.26 -2.60 -12.77
CA SER A 101 4.56 -3.09 -12.31
C SER A 101 4.53 -3.42 -10.82
N ARG A 102 3.94 -2.54 -9.99
CA ARG A 102 3.79 -2.76 -8.54
C ARG A 102 2.98 -4.03 -8.23
N VAL A 103 1.83 -4.22 -8.86
CA VAL A 103 1.01 -5.43 -8.67
C VAL A 103 1.77 -6.69 -9.12
N ARG A 104 2.49 -6.63 -10.24
CA ARG A 104 3.32 -7.75 -10.71
C ARG A 104 4.43 -8.09 -9.71
N THR A 105 5.14 -7.09 -9.18
CA THR A 105 6.18 -7.29 -8.17
C THR A 105 5.59 -7.91 -6.90
N ALA A 106 4.47 -7.38 -6.42
CA ALA A 106 3.72 -7.90 -5.28
C ALA A 106 3.40 -9.40 -5.44
N ASN A 107 2.83 -9.78 -6.59
CA ASN A 107 2.52 -11.18 -6.88
C ASN A 107 3.77 -12.07 -7.00
N LYS A 108 4.85 -11.58 -7.61
CA LYS A 108 6.12 -12.33 -7.67
C LYS A 108 6.71 -12.57 -6.28
N LEU A 109 6.71 -11.56 -5.43
CA LEU A 109 7.17 -11.68 -4.04
C LEU A 109 6.34 -12.73 -3.28
N ARG A 110 5.00 -12.68 -3.40
CA ARG A 110 4.09 -13.66 -2.79
C ARG A 110 4.34 -15.09 -3.29
N MET A 111 4.40 -15.28 -4.62
CA MET A 111 4.34 -16.61 -5.24
C MET A 111 5.70 -17.28 -5.39
N HIS A 112 6.78 -16.51 -5.54
CA HIS A 112 8.09 -17.03 -5.92
C HIS A 112 9.20 -16.66 -4.94
N PHE A 113 9.05 -15.56 -4.19
CA PHE A 113 10.10 -15.05 -3.30
C PHE A 113 9.60 -14.73 -1.88
N PRO A 114 8.93 -15.66 -1.17
CA PRO A 114 8.35 -15.38 0.14
C PRO A 114 9.37 -14.95 1.19
N LYS A 115 10.61 -15.49 1.13
CA LYS A 115 11.71 -15.06 2.01
C LYS A 115 12.18 -13.62 1.74
N VAL A 116 12.09 -13.17 0.50
CA VAL A 116 12.39 -11.77 0.13
C VAL A 116 11.26 -10.86 0.62
N ALA A 117 10.01 -11.29 0.50
CA ALA A 117 8.88 -10.57 1.06
C ALA A 117 9.01 -10.42 2.60
N GLU A 118 9.43 -11.47 3.30
CA GLU A 118 9.72 -11.44 4.74
C GLU A 118 10.85 -10.46 5.07
N ALA A 119 12.00 -10.57 4.39
CA ALA A 119 13.13 -9.66 4.59
C ALA A 119 12.77 -8.18 4.34
N LEU A 120 11.92 -7.91 3.34
CA LEU A 120 11.42 -6.57 3.05
C LEU A 120 10.53 -6.03 4.18
N ARG A 121 9.68 -6.88 4.78
CA ARG A 121 8.86 -6.51 5.96
C ARG A 121 9.71 -6.20 7.18
N ASP A 122 10.77 -6.99 7.38
CA ASP A 122 11.67 -6.85 8.52
C ASP A 122 12.67 -5.70 8.33
N GLY A 123 12.66 -5.03 7.17
CA GLY A 123 13.56 -3.91 6.85
C GLY A 123 15.02 -4.34 6.68
N LEU A 124 15.26 -5.61 6.31
CA LEU A 124 16.59 -6.19 6.12
C LEU A 124 17.17 -5.92 4.72
N ILE A 125 16.31 -5.55 3.76
CA ILE A 125 16.65 -5.25 2.36
C ILE A 125 15.86 -4.04 1.84
#